data_AF-A0A9X2DE76-F1
#
_entry.id   AF-A0A9X2DE76-F1
#
_cell.length_a   1.000
_cell.length_b   1.000
_cell.length_c   1.000
_cell.angle_alpha   90.00
_cell.angle_beta   90.00
_cell.angle_gamma   90.00
#
_symmetry.space_group_name_H-M   'P 1'
#
loop_
_entity.id
_entity.type
_entity.pdbx_description
1 polymer ?
#
loop_
_entity_poly.entity_id
_entity_poly.type
_entity_poly.pdbx_seq_one_letter_code
_entity_poly.pdbx_strand_id
1 'polypeptide(L)'
;MAMPSDPAIGEKVSSLRPADETIAEDAQALSLQLQAMRDRLFAPTSQKTLRSFSSGEAARLVGVSDGYLRQLSLAGEGPQPEVSAGGRRSYSLADIDALRHYLAEQALAKGNKAKARSYVKWRDPERGEHLQVISVTNFKGGSGKTTSSVHLAQHLAMTGHRVLAIDLDPQASLSALFGYQPELDLVGNDTIYGAIRYDDERRSLKDIIRKTYFHNLDLVPGNLELQEFEHATPRVLSARRPGDATSLFFTRVQAALDEVADNYDVVIIDCPPQLGYLTLSALCASTSVIVTVHPQMLDVASMSQFLFMTADLLGVVREAGGQLNFDFLRYLVTRFEPHDAPQAQIVGFLRSLFGNRVLTASMLKSTAVSDAGLTKQTLYEVGRENFSRGTYDRAMESLDAVNSEIEQLVHTAWRR
;
A
#
# COMPACT_ATOMS: atom_id res chain seq x y z
N MET A 1 -32.15 10.31 79.46
CA MET A 1 -32.89 10.40 78.20
C MET A 1 -32.25 11.52 77.40
N ALA A 2 -31.22 11.16 76.63
CA ALA A 2 -30.42 12.08 75.81
C ALA A 2 -30.74 11.73 74.35
N MET A 3 -31.20 12.72 73.58
CA MET A 3 -31.41 12.61 72.14
C MET A 3 -30.18 13.24 71.47
N PRO A 4 -29.42 12.51 70.64
CA PRO A 4 -28.28 13.07 69.95
C PRO A 4 -28.74 13.88 68.73
N SER A 5 -28.09 15.01 68.53
CA SER A 5 -28.15 15.86 67.34
C SER A 5 -27.65 15.09 66.10
N ASP A 6 -28.48 15.05 65.07
CA ASP A 6 -28.17 14.49 63.75
C ASP A 6 -27.10 15.37 63.07
N PRO A 7 -25.95 14.84 62.62
CA PRO A 7 -24.97 15.62 61.90
C PRO A 7 -25.42 15.82 60.45
N ALA A 8 -25.19 17.04 59.96
CA ALA A 8 -25.48 17.48 58.61
C ALA A 8 -25.10 16.45 57.53
N ILE A 9 -26.04 16.20 56.62
CA ILE A 9 -25.82 15.52 55.34
C ILE A 9 -24.84 16.40 54.55
N GLY A 10 -23.56 16.05 54.61
CA GLY A 10 -22.57 16.58 53.69
C GLY A 10 -22.94 16.10 52.29
N GLU A 11 -23.29 17.03 51.40
CA GLU A 11 -23.32 16.80 49.96
C GLU A 11 -21.95 16.25 49.53
N LYS A 12 -21.86 14.93 49.33
CA LYS A 12 -20.83 14.36 48.46
C LYS A 12 -21.19 14.78 47.05
N VAL A 13 -20.72 15.95 46.64
CA VAL A 13 -20.55 16.27 45.23
C VAL A 13 -19.56 15.24 44.70
N SER A 14 -20.05 14.19 44.03
CA SER A 14 -19.17 13.34 43.24
C SER A 14 -18.64 14.22 42.11
N SER A 15 -17.45 14.77 42.30
CA SER A 15 -16.71 15.42 41.22
C SER A 15 -16.52 14.37 40.13
N LEU A 16 -17.34 14.45 39.08
CA LEU A 16 -17.14 13.65 37.88
C LEU A 16 -15.72 13.91 37.42
N ARG A 17 -14.96 12.83 37.20
CA ARG A 17 -13.60 12.96 36.68
C ARG A 17 -13.64 13.69 35.34
N PRO A 18 -12.61 14.48 35.02
CA PRO A 18 -12.45 15.01 33.67
C PRO A 18 -12.55 13.89 32.62
N ALA A 19 -13.22 14.20 31.52
CA ALA A 19 -13.49 13.22 30.47
C ALA A 19 -12.19 12.73 29.81
N ASP A 20 -11.19 13.60 29.69
CA ASP A 20 -9.86 13.30 29.18
C ASP A 20 -9.12 12.28 30.06
N GLU A 21 -9.17 12.43 31.40
CA GLU A 21 -8.57 11.46 32.33
C GLU A 21 -9.24 10.09 32.22
N THR A 22 -10.57 10.07 32.14
CA THR A 22 -11.35 8.82 32.01
C THR A 22 -11.04 8.11 30.68
N ILE A 23 -11.01 8.87 29.57
CA ILE A 23 -10.65 8.33 28.25
C ILE A 23 -9.20 7.83 28.23
N ALA A 24 -8.27 8.54 28.88
CA ALA A 24 -6.87 8.14 28.95
C ALA A 24 -6.68 6.85 29.77
N GLU A 25 -7.39 6.69 30.89
CA GLU A 25 -7.41 5.46 31.68
C GLU A 25 -7.95 4.27 30.85
N ASP A 26 -9.08 4.46 30.16
CA ASP A 26 -9.67 3.44 29.29
C ASP A 26 -8.70 3.05 28.15
N ALA A 27 -8.05 4.04 27.52
CA ALA A 27 -7.07 3.82 26.47
C ALA A 27 -5.85 3.03 26.98
N GLN A 28 -5.33 3.37 28.16
CA GLN A 28 -4.21 2.65 28.78
C GLN A 28 -4.61 1.21 29.13
N ALA A 29 -5.79 1.00 29.72
CA ALA A 29 -6.29 -0.32 30.04
C ALA A 29 -6.45 -1.19 28.79
N LEU A 30 -7.01 -0.63 27.71
CA LEU A 30 -7.16 -1.32 26.43
C LEU A 30 -5.80 -1.67 25.81
N SER A 31 -4.85 -0.72 25.80
CA SER A 31 -3.50 -0.93 25.29
C SER A 31 -2.78 -2.07 26.02
N LEU A 32 -2.87 -2.11 27.36
CA LEU A 32 -2.28 -3.18 28.17
C LEU A 32 -2.92 -4.55 27.87
N GLN A 33 -4.23 -4.61 27.70
CA GLN A 33 -4.92 -5.86 27.33
C GLN A 33 -4.55 -6.34 25.93
N LEU A 34 -4.46 -5.43 24.95
CA LEU A 34 -4.02 -5.75 23.60
C LEU A 34 -2.57 -6.27 23.58
N GLN A 35 -1.68 -5.67 24.38
CA GLN A 35 -0.30 -6.13 24.53
C GLN A 35 -0.21 -7.51 25.20
N ALA A 36 -0.99 -7.74 26.26
CA ALA A 36 -1.05 -9.06 26.92
C ALA A 36 -1.65 -10.15 26.02
N MET A 37 -2.67 -9.80 25.21
CA MET A 37 -3.25 -10.69 24.21
C MET A 37 -2.23 -11.01 23.10
N ARG A 38 -1.42 -10.02 22.69
CA ARG A 38 -0.32 -10.21 21.74
C ARG A 38 0.71 -11.20 22.27
N ASP A 39 1.22 -11.00 23.48
CA ASP A 39 2.27 -11.86 24.04
C ASP A 39 1.80 -13.32 24.23
N ARG A 40 0.47 -13.54 24.29
CA ARG A 40 -0.14 -14.89 24.30
C ARG A 40 -0.35 -15.48 22.91
N LEU A 41 -0.68 -14.67 21.90
CA LEU A 41 -1.01 -15.13 20.54
C LEU A 41 0.21 -15.20 19.62
N PHE A 42 1.23 -14.39 19.88
CA PHE A 42 2.43 -14.28 19.07
C PHE A 42 3.65 -14.40 19.99
N ALA A 43 4.54 -15.34 19.70
CA ALA A 43 5.84 -15.37 20.37
C ALA A 43 6.56 -14.04 20.07
N PRO A 44 7.23 -13.40 21.03
CA PRO A 44 7.88 -12.09 20.84
C PRO A 44 8.95 -12.05 19.73
N THR A 45 9.27 -13.21 19.13
CA THR A 45 10.24 -13.39 18.04
C THR A 45 9.64 -13.91 16.73
N SER A 46 8.31 -14.14 16.63
CA SER A 46 7.72 -14.64 15.38
C SER A 46 7.62 -13.52 14.35
N GLN A 47 8.70 -13.28 13.61
CA GLN A 47 8.68 -12.42 12.42
C GLN A 47 7.92 -13.12 11.30
N LYS A 48 7.08 -12.38 10.57
CA LYS A 48 6.46 -12.91 9.35
C LYS A 48 7.55 -13.27 8.35
N THR A 49 7.40 -14.42 7.72
CA THR A 49 8.24 -14.87 6.61
C THR A 49 7.36 -15.16 5.42
N LEU A 50 7.80 -14.79 4.23
CA LEU A 50 7.08 -15.14 3.01
C LEU A 50 7.23 -16.65 2.73
N ARG A 51 6.16 -17.27 2.22
CA ARG A 51 6.22 -18.66 1.77
C ARG A 51 7.22 -18.83 0.61
N SER A 52 7.75 -20.04 0.48
CA SER A 52 8.50 -20.43 -0.72
C SER A 52 7.57 -20.72 -1.91
N PHE A 53 8.09 -20.58 -3.12
CA PHE A 53 7.38 -20.81 -4.37
C PHE A 53 7.82 -22.12 -5.01
N SER A 54 6.87 -22.89 -5.53
CA SER A 54 7.18 -24.08 -6.32
C SER A 54 7.91 -23.73 -7.61
N SER A 55 8.62 -24.69 -8.20
CA SER A 55 9.29 -24.52 -9.51
C SER A 55 8.36 -23.98 -10.60
N GLY A 56 7.08 -24.38 -10.62
CA GLY A 56 6.10 -23.87 -11.58
C GLY A 56 5.70 -22.41 -11.34
N GLU A 57 5.56 -22.00 -10.08
CA GLU A 57 5.29 -20.59 -9.72
C GLU A 57 6.51 -19.72 -10.03
N ALA A 58 7.71 -20.17 -9.63
CA ALA A 58 8.96 -19.48 -9.92
C ALA A 58 9.17 -19.28 -11.43
N ALA A 59 8.97 -20.33 -12.24
CA ALA A 59 9.08 -20.24 -13.68
C ALA A 59 8.09 -19.22 -14.29
N ARG A 60 6.85 -19.19 -13.80
CA ARG A 60 5.85 -18.19 -14.22
C ARG A 60 6.27 -16.77 -13.87
N LEU A 61 6.75 -16.55 -12.64
CA LEU A 61 7.22 -15.24 -12.17
C LEU A 61 8.45 -14.75 -12.95
N VAL A 62 9.37 -15.65 -13.32
CA VAL A 62 10.54 -15.34 -14.14
C VAL A 62 10.18 -15.14 -15.62
N GLY A 63 9.09 -15.74 -16.10
CA GLY A 63 8.69 -15.70 -17.51
C GLY A 63 9.40 -16.76 -18.38
N VAL A 64 9.63 -17.95 -17.81
CA VAL A 64 10.21 -19.13 -18.50
C VAL A 64 9.35 -20.37 -18.29
N SER A 65 9.66 -21.46 -19.00
CA SER A 65 9.00 -22.74 -18.75
C SER A 65 9.56 -23.44 -17.50
N ASP A 66 8.71 -24.15 -16.78
CA ASP A 66 9.13 -24.96 -15.61
C ASP A 66 10.18 -26.01 -16.00
N GLY A 67 10.07 -26.59 -17.20
CA GLY A 67 11.07 -27.52 -17.73
C GLY A 67 12.46 -26.89 -17.89
N TYR A 68 12.53 -25.66 -18.41
CA TYR A 68 13.79 -24.93 -18.55
C TYR A 68 14.41 -24.59 -17.20
N LEU A 69 13.60 -24.12 -16.25
CA LEU A 69 14.08 -23.81 -14.90
C LEU A 69 14.63 -25.06 -14.18
N ARG A 70 13.97 -26.21 -14.35
CA ARG A 70 14.47 -27.50 -13.81
C ARG A 70 15.79 -27.92 -14.46
N GLN A 71 15.95 -27.69 -15.77
CA GLN A 71 17.19 -28.00 -16.48
C GLN A 71 18.36 -27.15 -15.95
N LEU A 72 18.15 -25.85 -15.73
CA LEU A 72 19.16 -24.97 -15.12
C LEU A 72 19.59 -25.47 -13.74
N SER A 73 18.63 -25.79 -12.87
CA SER A 73 18.91 -26.35 -11.55
C SER A 73 19.68 -27.68 -11.64
N LEU A 74 19.33 -28.59 -12.56
CA LEU A 74 20.04 -29.86 -12.74
C LEU A 74 21.47 -29.68 -13.26
N ALA A 75 21.70 -28.64 -14.07
CA ALA A 75 23.02 -28.28 -14.58
C ALA A 75 23.89 -27.54 -13.53
N GLY A 76 23.33 -27.18 -12.37
CA GLY A 76 24.01 -26.34 -11.38
C GLY A 76 24.18 -24.88 -11.84
N GLU A 77 23.34 -24.44 -12.78
CA GLU A 77 23.37 -23.09 -13.35
C GLU A 77 22.40 -22.15 -12.62
N GLY A 78 22.87 -20.93 -12.33
CA GLY A 78 22.09 -19.92 -11.61
C GLY A 78 21.82 -20.26 -10.13
N PRO A 79 20.97 -19.47 -9.46
CA PRO A 79 20.55 -19.71 -8.08
C PRO A 79 19.92 -21.09 -7.90
N GLN A 80 20.32 -21.79 -6.84
CA GLN A 80 19.87 -23.15 -6.57
C GLN A 80 18.65 -23.16 -5.66
N PRO A 81 17.59 -23.90 -6.01
CA PRO A 81 16.44 -24.06 -5.14
C PRO A 81 16.78 -24.90 -3.91
N GLU A 82 15.98 -24.73 -2.87
CA GLU A 82 15.86 -25.74 -1.83
C GLU A 82 15.19 -26.98 -2.41
N VAL A 83 15.74 -28.16 -2.10
CA VAL A 83 15.21 -29.44 -2.57
C VAL A 83 14.82 -30.29 -1.37
N SER A 84 13.53 -30.63 -1.28
CA SER A 84 13.05 -31.51 -0.22
C SER A 84 13.55 -32.94 -0.41
N ALA A 85 13.46 -33.77 0.63
CA ALA A 85 13.79 -35.20 0.55
C ALA A 85 13.02 -35.96 -0.56
N GLY A 86 11.84 -35.46 -0.95
CA GLY A 86 11.04 -36.00 -2.05
C GLY A 86 11.40 -35.42 -3.44
N GLY A 87 12.48 -34.66 -3.57
CA GLY A 87 12.92 -34.04 -4.83
C GLY A 87 12.11 -32.81 -5.26
N ARG A 88 11.23 -32.28 -4.39
CA ARG A 88 10.45 -31.08 -4.71
C ARG A 88 11.31 -29.84 -4.54
N ARG A 89 11.36 -29.00 -5.57
CA ARG A 89 12.10 -27.73 -5.60
C ARG A 89 11.24 -26.57 -5.13
N SER A 90 11.80 -25.74 -4.25
CA SER A 90 11.23 -24.49 -3.77
C SER A 90 12.21 -23.34 -3.89
N TYR A 91 11.70 -22.16 -4.23
CA TYR A 91 12.48 -20.92 -4.42
C TYR A 91 11.94 -19.83 -3.50
N SER A 92 12.83 -19.03 -2.93
CA SER A 92 12.48 -17.75 -2.32
C SER A 92 12.27 -16.68 -3.39
N LEU A 93 11.68 -15.52 -3.03
CA LEU A 93 11.63 -14.39 -3.97
C LEU A 93 13.03 -13.85 -4.32
N ALA A 94 13.99 -13.95 -3.39
CA ALA A 94 15.37 -13.57 -3.67
C ALA A 94 15.99 -14.49 -4.73
N ASP A 95 15.73 -15.80 -4.68
CA ASP A 95 16.19 -16.74 -5.71
C ASP A 95 15.57 -16.44 -7.07
N ILE A 96 14.27 -16.12 -7.09
CA ILE A 96 13.53 -15.74 -8.31
C ILE A 96 14.11 -14.46 -8.92
N ASP A 97 14.44 -13.46 -8.10
CA ASP A 97 15.06 -12.22 -8.57
C ASP A 97 16.49 -12.44 -9.07
N ALA A 98 17.29 -13.24 -8.37
CA ALA A 98 18.62 -13.62 -8.81
C ALA A 98 18.59 -14.43 -10.13
N LEU A 99 17.56 -15.27 -10.33
CA LEU A 99 17.33 -15.98 -11.59
C LEU A 99 17.05 -15.00 -12.75
N ARG A 100 16.28 -13.93 -12.51
CA ARG A 100 16.04 -12.88 -13.52
C ARG A 100 17.34 -12.23 -13.96
N HIS A 101 18.21 -11.86 -13.01
CA HIS A 101 19.50 -11.24 -13.30
C HIS A 101 20.43 -12.19 -14.05
N TYR A 102 20.54 -13.45 -13.62
CA TYR A 102 21.31 -14.48 -14.31
C TYR A 102 20.87 -14.65 -15.78
N LEU A 103 19.56 -14.76 -16.02
CA LEU A 103 19.02 -14.90 -17.37
C LEU A 103 19.18 -13.62 -18.22
N ALA A 104 19.13 -12.46 -17.59
CA ALA A 104 19.39 -11.19 -18.26
C ALA A 104 20.84 -11.09 -18.72
N GLU A 105 21.81 -11.47 -17.88
CA GLU A 105 23.23 -11.52 -18.23
C GLU A 105 23.48 -12.49 -19.39
N GLN A 106 22.90 -13.69 -19.35
CA GLN A 106 23.00 -14.63 -20.47
C GLN A 106 22.41 -14.06 -21.77
N ALA A 107 21.29 -13.35 -21.70
CA ALA A 107 20.68 -12.72 -22.86
C ALA A 107 21.56 -11.59 -23.41
N LEU A 108 22.17 -10.78 -22.55
CA LEU A 108 23.12 -9.73 -22.95
C LEU A 108 24.38 -10.28 -23.59
N ALA A 109 24.94 -11.37 -23.04
CA ALA A 109 26.10 -12.06 -23.62
C ALA A 109 25.82 -12.59 -25.04
N LYS A 110 24.56 -12.91 -25.34
CA LYS A 110 24.08 -13.30 -26.68
C LYS A 110 23.63 -12.12 -27.54
N GLY A 111 23.83 -10.88 -27.08
CA GLY A 111 23.44 -9.66 -27.78
C GLY A 111 21.94 -9.33 -27.76
N ASN A 112 21.12 -10.07 -26.99
CA ASN A 112 19.67 -9.91 -26.95
C ASN A 112 19.23 -8.98 -25.80
N LYS A 113 19.41 -7.66 -26.02
CA LYS A 113 19.03 -6.62 -25.06
C LYS A 113 17.53 -6.62 -24.72
N ALA A 114 16.67 -6.90 -25.69
CA ALA A 114 15.21 -6.93 -25.47
C ALA A 114 14.82 -8.07 -24.52
N LYS A 115 15.41 -9.25 -24.69
CA LYS A 115 15.16 -10.38 -23.79
C LYS A 115 15.71 -10.14 -22.39
N ALA A 116 16.89 -9.53 -22.26
CA ALA A 116 17.44 -9.16 -20.95
C ALA A 116 16.49 -8.23 -20.18
N ARG A 117 15.94 -7.22 -20.87
CA ARG A 117 14.96 -6.29 -20.30
C ARG A 117 13.62 -6.94 -19.93
N SER A 118 13.25 -8.03 -20.59
CA SER A 118 12.06 -8.80 -20.21
C SER A 118 12.22 -9.54 -18.86
N TYR A 119 13.46 -9.80 -18.44
CA TYR A 119 13.76 -10.44 -17.16
C TYR A 119 13.92 -9.43 -16.03
N VAL A 120 14.71 -8.37 -16.23
CA VAL A 120 14.93 -7.31 -15.23
C VAL A 120 14.03 -6.13 -15.55
N LYS A 121 12.98 -5.95 -14.75
CA LYS A 121 11.93 -4.95 -15.01
C LYS A 121 12.25 -3.55 -14.51
N TRP A 122 13.42 -3.35 -13.90
CA TRP A 122 13.81 -2.08 -13.30
C TRP A 122 13.72 -0.94 -14.31
N ARG A 123 13.35 0.24 -13.82
CA ARG A 123 13.27 1.45 -14.64
C ARG A 123 14.67 1.89 -15.04
N ASP A 124 14.77 2.47 -16.23
CA ASP A 124 15.99 2.94 -16.86
C ASP A 124 15.89 4.46 -17.09
N PRO A 125 16.46 5.29 -16.19
CA PRO A 125 16.41 6.75 -16.32
C PRO A 125 17.00 7.26 -17.63
N GLU A 126 18.02 6.58 -18.18
CA GLU A 126 18.67 6.98 -19.44
C GLU A 126 17.72 6.87 -20.64
N ARG A 127 16.65 6.09 -20.51
CA ARG A 127 15.58 5.96 -21.51
C ARG A 127 14.35 6.81 -21.22
N GLY A 128 14.40 7.65 -20.19
CA GLY A 128 13.28 8.48 -19.76
C GLY A 128 12.26 7.74 -18.90
N GLU A 129 12.62 6.59 -18.31
CA GLU A 129 11.74 5.87 -17.38
C GLU A 129 11.85 6.49 -15.98
N HIS A 130 10.88 7.33 -15.67
CA HIS A 130 10.79 8.03 -14.39
C HIS A 130 10.19 7.14 -13.30
N LEU A 131 10.40 7.52 -12.04
CA LEU A 131 9.78 6.83 -10.90
C LEU A 131 8.26 6.89 -11.01
N GLN A 132 7.57 5.75 -10.99
CA GLN A 132 6.10 5.75 -10.94
C GLN A 132 5.62 5.85 -9.51
N VAL A 133 4.87 6.90 -9.19
CA VAL A 133 4.24 7.12 -7.89
C VAL A 133 2.74 6.98 -8.06
N ILE A 134 2.19 5.88 -7.54
CA ILE A 134 0.78 5.50 -7.69
C ILE A 134 0.06 5.71 -6.37
N SER A 135 -0.78 6.74 -6.29
CA SER A 135 -1.72 6.89 -5.17
C SER A 135 -2.98 6.06 -5.39
N VAL A 136 -3.32 5.25 -4.39
CA VAL A 136 -4.59 4.51 -4.32
C VAL A 136 -5.53 5.27 -3.38
N THR A 137 -6.66 5.75 -3.92
CA THR A 137 -7.57 6.64 -3.20
C THR A 137 -9.04 6.25 -3.36
N ASN A 138 -9.87 6.72 -2.41
CA ASN A 138 -11.34 6.69 -2.34
C ASN A 138 -11.80 7.24 -0.97
N PHE A 139 -12.98 7.85 -0.93
CA PHE A 139 -13.56 8.65 0.16
C PHE A 139 -14.60 7.89 0.99
N LYS A 140 -14.76 6.59 0.72
CA LYS A 140 -15.50 5.68 1.60
C LYS A 140 -14.55 4.70 2.28
N GLY A 141 -14.75 4.49 3.58
CA GLY A 141 -14.14 3.37 4.30
C GLY A 141 -14.59 2.04 3.69
N GLY A 142 -13.69 1.05 3.61
CA GLY A 142 -14.04 -0.29 3.12
C GLY A 142 -14.23 -0.43 1.60
N SER A 143 -13.75 0.54 0.82
CA SER A 143 -13.73 0.49 -0.65
C SER A 143 -12.65 -0.41 -1.27
N GLY A 144 -11.80 -1.01 -0.44
CA GLY A 144 -10.69 -1.87 -0.90
C GLY A 144 -9.40 -1.14 -1.28
N LYS A 145 -9.16 0.10 -0.81
CA LYS A 145 -7.89 0.84 -1.00
C LYS A 145 -6.69 0.04 -0.53
N THR A 146 -6.54 -0.14 0.78
CA THR A 146 -5.43 -0.86 1.40
C THR A 146 -5.25 -2.27 0.83
N THR A 147 -6.34 -2.99 0.59
CA THR A 147 -6.30 -4.30 -0.07
C THR A 147 -5.74 -4.20 -1.48
N SER A 148 -6.12 -3.19 -2.27
CA SER A 148 -5.57 -2.99 -3.61
C SER A 148 -4.10 -2.54 -3.55
N SER A 149 -3.77 -1.62 -2.64
CA SER A 149 -2.41 -1.09 -2.42
C SER A 149 -1.43 -2.20 -2.07
N VAL A 150 -1.77 -3.05 -1.09
CA VAL A 150 -0.87 -4.14 -0.65
C VAL A 150 -0.68 -5.19 -1.74
N HIS A 151 -1.76 -5.61 -2.42
CA HIS A 151 -1.67 -6.64 -3.45
C HIS A 151 -0.93 -6.12 -4.69
N LEU A 152 -1.13 -4.85 -5.05
CA LEU A 152 -0.39 -4.23 -6.15
C LEU A 152 1.11 -4.13 -5.82
N ALA A 153 1.46 -3.67 -4.62
CA ALA A 153 2.86 -3.56 -4.19
C ALA A 153 3.56 -4.92 -4.17
N GLN A 154 2.90 -5.94 -3.61
CA GLN A 154 3.40 -7.31 -3.60
C GLN A 154 3.52 -7.91 -5.01
N HIS A 155 2.51 -7.72 -5.85
CA HIS A 155 2.54 -8.19 -7.24
C HIS A 155 3.74 -7.60 -7.99
N LEU A 156 3.92 -6.27 -7.93
CA LEU A 156 5.02 -5.59 -8.62
C LEU A 156 6.40 -6.07 -8.12
N ALA A 157 6.56 -6.26 -6.81
CA ALA A 157 7.80 -6.82 -6.24
C ALA A 157 8.03 -8.27 -6.68
N MET A 158 6.99 -9.11 -6.60
CA MET A 158 7.03 -10.49 -7.05
C MET A 158 7.33 -10.61 -8.54
N THR A 159 6.89 -9.66 -9.37
CA THR A 159 7.16 -9.64 -10.81
C THR A 159 8.48 -8.96 -11.21
N GLY A 160 9.25 -8.45 -10.24
CA GLY A 160 10.64 -8.04 -10.43
C GLY A 160 10.92 -6.53 -10.40
N HIS A 161 9.98 -5.73 -9.91
CA HIS A 161 10.20 -4.29 -9.66
C HIS A 161 10.74 -4.07 -8.24
N ARG A 162 11.50 -2.99 -8.05
CA ARG A 162 11.85 -2.45 -6.73
C ARG A 162 10.72 -1.52 -6.27
N VAL A 163 10.06 -1.86 -5.17
CA VAL A 163 8.82 -1.21 -4.75
C VAL A 163 8.97 -0.58 -3.37
N LEU A 164 8.44 0.63 -3.21
CA LEU A 164 8.21 1.25 -1.92
C LEU A 164 6.72 1.40 -1.67
N ALA A 165 6.21 0.80 -0.59
CA ALA A 165 4.85 1.03 -0.12
C ALA A 165 4.87 2.15 0.94
N ILE A 166 3.92 3.09 0.87
CA ILE A 166 3.78 4.18 1.84
C ILE A 166 2.35 4.14 2.39
N ASP A 167 2.25 3.98 3.70
CA ASP A 167 0.99 4.02 4.43
C ASP A 167 0.73 5.45 4.91
N LEU A 168 -0.23 6.13 4.27
CA LEU A 168 -0.65 7.49 4.67
C LEU A 168 -1.89 7.48 5.54
N ASP A 169 -2.46 6.31 5.86
CA ASP A 169 -3.61 6.23 6.74
C ASP A 169 -3.15 6.19 8.21
N PRO A 170 -3.61 7.10 9.08
CA PRO A 170 -3.33 7.03 10.50
C PRO A 170 -3.77 5.71 11.17
N GLN A 171 -4.70 4.97 10.56
CA GLN A 171 -5.11 3.63 10.99
C GLN A 171 -4.09 2.54 10.64
N ALA A 172 -3.11 2.87 9.80
CA ALA A 172 -1.92 2.09 9.53
C ALA A 172 -2.20 0.62 9.10
N SER A 173 -3.29 0.42 8.37
CA SER A 173 -3.76 -0.92 8.00
C SER A 173 -2.81 -1.59 7.01
N LEU A 174 -2.15 -0.82 6.14
CA LEU A 174 -1.13 -1.35 5.22
C LEU A 174 0.09 -1.82 6.01
N SER A 175 0.53 -1.03 6.98
CA SER A 175 1.66 -1.34 7.87
C SER A 175 1.42 -2.64 8.64
N ALA A 176 0.21 -2.82 9.18
CA ALA A 176 -0.21 -4.03 9.87
C ALA A 176 -0.19 -5.29 8.97
N LEU A 177 -0.54 -5.17 7.69
CA LEU A 177 -0.46 -6.28 6.74
C LEU A 177 0.99 -6.69 6.45
N PHE A 178 1.92 -5.74 6.44
CA PHE A 178 3.36 -6.00 6.38
C PHE A 178 3.98 -6.47 7.72
N GLY A 179 3.15 -6.68 8.75
CA GLY A 179 3.59 -7.25 10.02
C GLY A 179 4.16 -6.22 11.00
N TYR A 180 4.11 -4.94 10.68
CA TYR A 180 4.46 -3.86 11.60
C TYR A 180 3.29 -3.54 12.54
N GLN A 181 3.61 -3.19 13.77
CA GLN A 181 2.68 -2.69 14.78
C GLN A 181 3.09 -1.25 15.10
N PRO A 182 2.47 -0.27 14.43
CA PRO A 182 2.95 1.11 14.47
C PRO A 182 3.00 1.73 15.87
N GLU A 183 2.14 1.26 16.79
CA GLU A 183 2.11 1.73 18.18
C GLU A 183 3.28 1.22 19.02
N LEU A 184 3.97 0.16 18.57
CA LEU A 184 5.02 -0.51 19.34
C LEU A 184 6.38 -0.49 18.65
N ASP A 185 6.39 -0.54 17.32
CA ASP A 185 7.61 -0.68 16.50
C ASP A 185 8.19 0.67 16.08
N LEU A 186 7.46 1.78 16.26
CA LEU A 186 7.84 3.12 15.81
C LEU A 186 8.15 4.02 17.00
N VAL A 187 9.26 4.75 16.91
CA VAL A 187 9.78 5.61 18.00
C VAL A 187 9.78 7.07 17.54
N GLY A 188 8.61 7.62 17.18
CA GLY A 188 8.44 9.02 16.75
C GLY A 188 9.20 9.39 15.47
N ASN A 189 8.60 10.21 14.61
CA ASN A 189 9.17 10.61 13.31
C ASN A 189 9.56 9.42 12.41
N ASP A 190 8.89 8.29 12.58
CA ASP A 190 9.12 7.05 11.85
C ASP A 190 8.06 6.82 10.76
N THR A 191 7.24 7.83 10.49
CA THR A 191 6.27 7.86 9.38
C THR A 191 6.67 8.88 8.32
N ILE A 192 5.92 8.97 7.22
CA ILE A 192 6.19 10.02 6.22
C ILE A 192 6.19 11.42 6.83
N TYR A 193 5.46 11.65 7.94
CA TYR A 193 5.44 12.93 8.66
C TYR A 193 6.85 13.36 9.07
N GLY A 194 7.68 12.43 9.56
CA GLY A 194 9.06 12.70 9.93
C GLY A 194 9.89 13.30 8.77
N ALA A 195 9.58 12.93 7.51
CA ALA A 195 10.26 13.48 6.34
C ALA A 195 9.66 14.79 5.80
N ILE A 196 8.37 15.04 6.08
CA ILE A 196 7.63 16.20 5.53
C ILE A 196 7.29 17.26 6.58
N ARG A 197 7.66 17.09 7.85
CA ARG A 197 7.42 18.09 8.91
C ARG A 197 8.20 19.39 8.67
N TYR A 198 7.73 20.48 9.27
CA TYR A 198 8.20 21.85 8.97
C TYR A 198 9.36 22.35 9.84
N ASP A 199 9.68 21.64 10.91
CA ASP A 199 10.72 22.02 11.87
C ASP A 199 12.01 21.20 11.68
N ASP A 200 12.98 21.47 12.56
CA ASP A 200 14.32 20.89 12.50
C ASP A 200 14.40 19.42 12.98
N GLU A 201 13.28 18.83 13.44
CA GLU A 201 13.20 17.40 13.76
C GLU A 201 12.98 16.53 12.50
N ARG A 202 12.98 17.15 11.31
CA ARG A 202 12.87 16.44 10.03
C ARG A 202 13.97 15.38 9.89
N ARG A 203 13.56 14.18 9.48
CA ARG A 203 14.44 13.05 9.17
C ARG A 203 14.48 12.77 7.68
N SER A 204 15.58 12.22 7.20
CA SER A 204 15.70 11.71 5.83
C SER A 204 14.71 10.55 5.63
N LEU A 205 14.06 10.49 4.47
CA LEU A 205 13.14 9.39 4.17
C LEU A 205 13.87 8.03 4.22
N LYS A 206 15.16 8.01 3.91
CA LYS A 206 16.02 6.81 3.99
C LYS A 206 16.03 6.16 5.38
N ASP A 207 16.00 6.97 6.44
CA ASP A 207 16.08 6.50 7.82
C ASP A 207 14.71 6.06 8.38
N ILE A 208 13.64 6.38 7.64
CA ILE A 208 12.25 6.07 7.98
C ILE A 208 11.80 4.76 7.32
N ILE A 209 12.34 4.47 6.14
CA ILE A 209 12.04 3.24 5.39
C ILE A 209 12.38 2.00 6.23
N ARG A 210 11.51 0.99 6.14
CA ARG A 210 11.62 -0.31 6.81
C ARG A 210 11.61 -1.45 5.79
N LYS A 211 12.38 -2.49 6.04
CA LYS A 211 12.44 -3.69 5.20
C LYS A 211 11.26 -4.61 5.49
N THR A 212 10.50 -4.99 4.47
CA THR A 212 9.47 -6.02 4.65
C THR A 212 10.07 -7.43 4.50
N TYR A 213 9.28 -8.45 4.82
CA TYR A 213 9.64 -9.84 4.56
C TYR A 213 9.45 -10.26 3.09
N PHE A 214 9.06 -9.33 2.20
CA PHE A 214 9.06 -9.51 0.75
C PHE A 214 10.37 -8.92 0.16
N HIS A 215 11.08 -9.72 -0.62
CA HIS A 215 12.23 -9.24 -1.39
C HIS A 215 11.80 -8.14 -2.38
N ASN A 216 12.63 -7.09 -2.53
CA ASN A 216 12.36 -5.90 -3.36
C ASN A 216 11.12 -5.07 -2.97
N LEU A 217 10.59 -5.23 -1.74
CA LEU A 217 9.48 -4.43 -1.23
C LEU A 217 9.81 -3.84 0.14
N ASP A 218 9.88 -2.52 0.19
CA ASP A 218 10.09 -1.76 1.42
C ASP A 218 8.82 -1.00 1.82
N LEU A 219 8.77 -0.53 3.07
CA LEU A 219 7.62 0.16 3.65
C LEU A 219 8.03 1.47 4.33
N VAL A 220 7.29 2.55 4.09
CA VAL A 220 7.17 3.69 5.02
C VAL A 220 5.89 3.47 5.82
N PRO A 221 5.99 3.22 7.14
CA PRO A 221 4.83 2.89 7.93
C PRO A 221 4.01 4.15 8.24
N GLY A 222 2.74 3.94 8.56
CA GLY A 222 1.80 4.96 9.02
C GLY A 222 1.49 4.77 10.49
N ASN A 223 1.07 5.84 11.18
CA ASN A 223 0.46 5.80 12.52
C ASN A 223 -0.27 7.13 12.78
N LEU A 224 -0.75 7.33 14.00
CA LEU A 224 -1.46 8.54 14.41
C LEU A 224 -0.67 9.85 14.23
N GLU A 225 0.67 9.80 14.18
CA GLU A 225 1.54 10.97 13.94
C GLU A 225 1.21 11.69 12.63
N LEU A 226 0.70 10.97 11.63
CA LEU A 226 0.31 11.53 10.34
C LEU A 226 -0.72 12.66 10.46
N GLN A 227 -1.53 12.67 11.53
CA GLN A 227 -2.51 13.73 11.80
C GLN A 227 -1.84 15.08 12.13
N GLU A 228 -0.60 15.07 12.62
CA GLU A 228 0.14 16.30 12.92
C GLU A 228 0.35 17.16 11.66
N PHE A 229 0.46 16.55 10.48
CA PHE A 229 0.57 17.29 9.23
C PHE A 229 -0.67 18.14 8.93
N GLU A 230 -1.86 17.61 9.25
CA GLU A 230 -3.15 18.31 9.07
C GLU A 230 -3.29 19.50 10.03
N HIS A 231 -2.64 19.44 11.21
CA HIS A 231 -2.64 20.54 12.18
C HIS A 231 -1.53 21.57 11.93
N ALA A 232 -0.32 21.12 11.58
CA ALA A 232 0.83 21.97 11.37
C ALA A 232 0.69 22.81 10.09
N THR A 233 0.19 22.22 9.00
CA THR A 233 0.11 22.89 7.70
C THR A 233 -0.72 24.18 7.71
N PRO A 234 -1.95 24.23 8.26
CA PRO A 234 -2.72 25.47 8.37
C PRO A 234 -2.00 26.58 9.16
N ARG A 235 -1.27 26.22 10.22
CA ARG A 235 -0.52 27.18 11.05
C ARG A 235 0.64 27.79 10.27
N VAL A 236 1.34 26.98 9.48
CA VAL A 236 2.42 27.45 8.61
C VAL A 236 1.88 28.34 7.49
N LEU A 237 0.75 27.95 6.88
CA LEU A 237 0.10 28.75 5.83
C LEU A 237 -0.42 30.10 6.32
N SER A 238 -0.92 30.18 7.56
CA SER A 238 -1.44 31.43 8.14
C SER A 238 -0.35 32.39 8.61
N ALA A 239 0.82 31.87 9.00
CA ALA A 239 1.98 32.67 9.39
C ALA A 239 2.76 33.26 8.18
N ARG A 240 2.34 32.95 6.95
CA ARG A 240 3.08 33.26 5.72
C ARG A 240 3.06 34.75 5.37
N ARG A 241 4.20 35.27 4.90
CA ARG A 241 4.29 36.56 4.18
C ARG A 241 4.16 36.34 2.67
N PRO A 242 3.49 37.23 1.92
CA PRO A 242 3.42 37.13 0.46
C PRO A 242 4.82 37.08 -0.17
N GLY A 243 5.10 36.05 -0.99
CA GLY A 243 6.37 35.89 -1.71
C GLY A 243 7.31 34.78 -1.21
N ASP A 244 6.98 34.11 -0.10
CA ASP A 244 7.80 33.01 0.41
C ASP A 244 7.58 31.72 -0.42
N ALA A 245 8.56 31.33 -1.24
CA ALA A 245 8.50 30.16 -2.13
C ALA A 245 8.62 28.83 -1.36
N THR A 246 8.97 28.88 -0.07
CA THR A 246 9.38 27.73 0.74
C THR A 246 8.21 26.91 1.32
N SER A 247 6.95 27.26 1.04
CA SER A 247 5.78 26.73 1.76
C SER A 247 4.69 26.08 0.88
N LEU A 248 5.04 25.51 -0.26
CA LEU A 248 4.07 24.70 -1.00
C LEU A 248 3.98 23.33 -0.33
N PHE A 249 3.16 23.20 0.71
CA PHE A 249 2.99 21.95 1.48
C PHE A 249 2.80 20.73 0.55
N PHE A 250 2.19 20.95 -0.61
CA PHE A 250 1.92 19.93 -1.61
C PHE A 250 3.18 19.34 -2.27
N THR A 251 4.32 20.04 -2.28
CA THR A 251 5.59 19.53 -2.84
C THR A 251 6.42 18.76 -1.81
N ARG A 252 6.02 18.71 -0.53
CA ARG A 252 6.85 18.12 0.53
C ARG A 252 6.97 16.60 0.43
N VAL A 253 5.87 15.91 0.11
CA VAL A 253 5.92 14.47 -0.16
C VAL A 253 6.80 14.18 -1.39
N GLN A 254 6.68 14.97 -2.46
CA GLN A 254 7.54 14.82 -3.64
C GLN A 254 9.02 14.99 -3.29
N ALA A 255 9.37 16.05 -2.56
CA ALA A 255 10.75 16.29 -2.14
C ALA A 255 11.32 15.17 -1.26
N ALA A 256 10.49 14.56 -0.40
CA ALA A 256 10.91 13.40 0.38
C ALA A 256 11.14 12.16 -0.50
N LEU A 257 10.27 11.92 -1.49
CA LEU A 257 10.43 10.81 -2.45
C LEU A 257 11.68 10.97 -3.32
N ASP A 258 12.01 12.20 -3.72
CA ASP A 258 13.21 12.50 -4.53
C ASP A 258 14.50 12.07 -3.83
N GLU A 259 14.55 12.05 -2.49
CA GLU A 259 15.72 11.57 -1.72
C GLU A 259 16.04 10.08 -1.98
N VAL A 260 15.03 9.29 -2.34
CA VAL A 260 15.11 7.83 -2.48
C VAL A 260 14.73 7.33 -3.87
N ALA A 261 14.48 8.23 -4.82
CA ALA A 261 13.93 7.90 -6.14
C ALA A 261 14.74 6.83 -6.88
N ASP A 262 16.08 6.86 -6.81
CA ASP A 262 16.96 5.92 -7.53
C ASP A 262 16.90 4.47 -7.02
N ASN A 263 16.40 4.27 -5.81
CA ASN A 263 16.31 2.94 -5.18
C ASN A 263 15.06 2.17 -5.61
N TYR A 264 14.07 2.85 -6.19
CA TYR A 264 12.76 2.28 -6.48
C TYR A 264 12.36 2.49 -7.94
N ASP A 265 11.58 1.55 -8.46
CA ASP A 265 10.95 1.66 -9.76
C ASP A 265 9.51 2.19 -9.62
N VAL A 266 8.81 1.73 -8.58
CA VAL A 266 7.42 2.10 -8.30
C VAL A 266 7.24 2.40 -6.80
N VAL A 267 6.53 3.48 -6.48
CA VAL A 267 6.03 3.82 -5.16
C VAL A 267 4.52 3.64 -5.16
N ILE A 268 3.98 2.89 -4.18
CA ILE A 268 2.55 2.76 -3.95
C ILE A 268 2.19 3.52 -2.69
N ILE A 269 1.26 4.47 -2.80
CA ILE A 269 0.78 5.27 -1.67
C ILE A 269 -0.66 4.85 -1.33
N ASP A 270 -0.86 4.29 -0.14
CA ASP A 270 -2.19 3.99 0.40
C ASP A 270 -2.75 5.24 1.09
N CYS A 271 -3.69 5.92 0.44
CA CYS A 271 -4.22 7.18 0.96
C CYS A 271 -5.37 6.95 1.97
N PRO A 272 -5.48 7.80 3.01
CA PRO A 272 -6.61 7.76 3.93
C PRO A 272 -7.92 8.14 3.20
N PRO A 273 -9.09 7.81 3.78
CA PRO A 273 -10.38 8.20 3.20
C PRO A 273 -10.66 9.71 3.26
N GLN A 274 -9.92 10.49 4.07
CA GLN A 274 -10.10 11.93 4.20
C GLN A 274 -9.31 12.72 3.14
N LEU A 275 -9.92 13.79 2.62
CA LEU A 275 -9.25 14.74 1.71
C LEU A 275 -8.58 15.86 2.50
N GLY A 276 -7.46 15.53 3.15
CA GLY A 276 -6.65 16.49 3.91
C GLY A 276 -5.44 17.03 3.13
N TYR A 277 -4.63 17.85 3.79
CA TYR A 277 -3.36 18.37 3.27
C TYR A 277 -2.39 17.25 2.91
N LEU A 278 -2.37 16.16 3.68
CA LEU A 278 -1.50 15.01 3.43
C LEU A 278 -1.90 14.29 2.14
N THR A 279 -3.20 13.98 1.99
CA THR A 279 -3.74 13.35 0.78
C THR A 279 -3.51 14.22 -0.45
N LEU A 280 -3.68 15.54 -0.33
CA LEU A 280 -3.42 16.45 -1.43
C LEU A 280 -1.93 16.49 -1.81
N SER A 281 -1.01 16.51 -0.84
CA SER A 281 0.42 16.42 -1.13
C SER A 281 0.79 15.11 -1.79
N ALA A 282 0.20 14.00 -1.37
CA ALA A 282 0.38 12.69 -2.01
C ALA A 282 -0.11 12.67 -3.47
N LEU A 283 -1.29 13.24 -3.74
CA LEU A 283 -1.80 13.38 -5.10
C LEU A 283 -0.91 14.27 -5.97
N CYS A 284 -0.32 15.33 -5.41
CA CYS A 284 0.61 16.20 -6.13
C CYS A 284 1.95 15.53 -6.42
N ALA A 285 2.41 14.64 -5.54
CA ALA A 285 3.61 13.84 -5.74
C ALA A 285 3.38 12.63 -6.67
N SER A 286 2.12 12.29 -6.97
CA SER A 286 1.76 11.12 -7.76
C SER A 286 1.88 11.37 -9.26
N THR A 287 2.49 10.41 -9.96
CA THR A 287 2.49 10.35 -11.42
C THR A 287 1.25 9.64 -11.94
N SER A 288 0.59 8.83 -11.10
CA SER A 288 -0.60 8.07 -11.47
C SER A 288 -1.56 7.90 -10.30
N VAL A 289 -2.85 7.75 -10.60
CA VAL A 289 -3.90 7.61 -9.58
C VAL A 289 -4.81 6.43 -9.89
N ILE A 290 -5.01 5.57 -8.89
CA ILE A 290 -6.04 4.53 -8.89
C ILE A 290 -7.14 4.93 -7.91
N VAL A 291 -8.35 5.10 -8.43
CA VAL A 291 -9.55 5.35 -7.62
C VAL A 291 -10.30 4.04 -7.47
N THR A 292 -10.35 3.48 -6.26
CA THR A 292 -11.15 2.27 -5.99
C THR A 292 -12.64 2.62 -6.01
N VAL A 293 -13.50 1.74 -6.54
CA VAL A 293 -14.95 1.94 -6.61
C VAL A 293 -15.66 0.63 -6.30
N HIS A 294 -16.42 0.60 -5.20
CA HIS A 294 -17.35 -0.50 -4.94
C HIS A 294 -18.63 -0.25 -5.76
N PRO A 295 -19.14 -1.20 -6.57
CA PRO A 295 -20.22 -0.97 -7.52
C PRO A 295 -21.60 -0.90 -6.84
N GLN A 296 -21.80 0.13 -6.01
CA GLN A 296 -23.05 0.48 -5.37
C GLN A 296 -23.43 1.93 -5.69
N MET A 297 -24.72 2.22 -5.87
CA MET A 297 -25.16 3.55 -6.32
C MET A 297 -24.75 4.66 -5.34
N LEU A 298 -24.80 4.39 -4.03
CA LEU A 298 -24.32 5.33 -3.00
C LEU A 298 -22.83 5.65 -3.14
N ASP A 299 -22.03 4.68 -3.60
CA ASP A 299 -20.59 4.84 -3.77
C ASP A 299 -20.29 5.63 -5.05
N VAL A 300 -21.07 5.42 -6.11
CA VAL A 300 -21.01 6.26 -7.32
C VAL A 300 -21.39 7.71 -7.02
N ALA A 301 -22.43 7.94 -6.22
CA ALA A 301 -22.81 9.29 -5.78
C ALA A 301 -21.70 9.96 -4.95
N SER A 302 -21.09 9.21 -4.02
CA SER A 302 -19.97 9.70 -3.20
C SER A 302 -18.73 10.00 -4.05
N MET A 303 -18.46 9.17 -5.05
CA MET A 303 -17.38 9.36 -6.02
C MET A 303 -17.55 10.67 -6.82
N SER A 304 -18.79 11.03 -7.20
CA SER A 304 -19.05 12.30 -7.88
C SER A 304 -18.60 13.50 -7.05
N GLN A 305 -18.96 13.53 -5.75
CA GLN A 305 -18.52 14.59 -4.84
C GLN A 305 -17.00 14.63 -4.69
N PHE A 306 -16.36 13.46 -4.59
CA PHE A 306 -14.90 13.38 -4.57
C PHE A 306 -14.24 14.00 -5.80
N LEU A 307 -14.75 13.70 -7.00
CA LEU A 307 -14.18 14.24 -8.23
C LEU A 307 -14.30 15.76 -8.28
N PHE A 308 -15.42 16.33 -7.81
CA PHE A 308 -15.56 17.79 -7.67
C PHE A 308 -14.55 18.36 -6.67
N MET A 309 -14.50 17.84 -5.44
CA MET A 309 -13.57 18.33 -4.42
C MET A 309 -12.11 18.22 -4.87
N THR A 310 -11.75 17.14 -5.55
CA THR A 310 -10.38 16.95 -6.07
C THR A 310 -10.08 17.92 -7.18
N ALA A 311 -11.00 18.13 -8.12
CA ALA A 311 -10.83 19.10 -9.18
C ALA A 311 -10.64 20.52 -8.60
N ASP A 312 -11.42 20.89 -7.58
CA ASP A 312 -11.32 22.19 -6.91
C ASP A 312 -9.96 22.36 -6.22
N LEU A 313 -9.55 21.37 -5.40
CA LEU A 313 -8.27 21.42 -4.68
C LEU A 313 -7.07 21.41 -5.63
N LEU A 314 -7.10 20.58 -6.68
CA LEU A 314 -6.06 20.58 -7.70
C LEU A 314 -6.04 21.89 -8.50
N GLY A 315 -7.20 22.55 -8.64
CA GLY A 315 -7.32 23.90 -9.20
C GLY A 315 -6.53 24.92 -8.39
N VAL A 316 -6.67 24.92 -7.07
CA VAL A 316 -5.90 25.79 -6.15
C VAL A 316 -4.40 25.51 -6.25
N VAL A 317 -4.00 24.24 -6.29
CA VAL A 317 -2.59 23.86 -6.44
C VAL A 317 -2.03 24.38 -7.77
N ARG A 318 -2.80 24.27 -8.86
CA ARG A 318 -2.41 24.79 -10.17
C ARG A 318 -2.27 26.31 -10.17
N GLU A 319 -3.19 27.04 -9.54
CA GLU A 319 -3.11 28.50 -9.38
C GLU A 319 -1.89 28.92 -8.55
N ALA A 320 -1.48 28.10 -7.59
CA ALA A 320 -0.25 28.28 -6.81
C ALA A 320 1.03 27.88 -7.59
N GLY A 321 0.92 27.48 -8.86
CA GLY A 321 2.04 27.13 -9.74
C GLY A 321 2.39 25.64 -9.79
N GLY A 322 1.60 24.76 -9.16
CA GLY A 322 1.77 23.32 -9.26
C GLY A 322 1.38 22.77 -10.63
N GLN A 323 2.17 21.86 -11.17
CA GLN A 323 1.83 21.12 -12.40
C GLN A 323 1.49 19.67 -12.03
N LEU A 324 0.20 19.34 -12.01
CA LEU A 324 -0.24 17.95 -11.90
C LEU A 324 -0.62 17.41 -13.27
N ASN A 325 0.20 16.50 -13.78
CA ASN A 325 -0.12 15.68 -14.94
C ASN A 325 0.02 14.22 -14.52
N PHE A 326 -1.06 13.46 -14.63
CA PHE A 326 -1.02 12.03 -14.41
C PHE A 326 -0.77 11.29 -15.72
N ASP A 327 0.15 10.33 -15.72
CA ASP A 327 0.32 9.39 -16.83
C ASP A 327 -0.96 8.58 -17.03
N PHE A 328 -1.57 8.16 -15.93
CA PHE A 328 -2.92 7.62 -15.94
C PHE A 328 -3.70 7.92 -14.67
N LEU A 329 -5.00 8.13 -14.86
CA LEU A 329 -6.02 8.02 -13.82
C LEU A 329 -6.94 6.87 -14.20
N ARG A 330 -7.12 5.91 -13.30
CA ARG A 330 -7.99 4.75 -13.50
C ARG A 330 -8.94 4.50 -12.35
N TYR A 331 -10.14 4.01 -12.68
CA TYR A 331 -11.12 3.50 -11.74
C TYR A 331 -11.01 1.99 -11.65
N LEU A 332 -10.70 1.49 -10.45
CA LEU A 332 -10.67 0.06 -10.16
C LEU A 332 -11.99 -0.34 -9.51
N VAL A 333 -12.77 -1.19 -10.19
CA VAL A 333 -13.95 -1.79 -9.58
C VAL A 333 -13.50 -2.83 -8.56
N THR A 334 -13.90 -2.65 -7.30
CA THR A 334 -13.55 -3.53 -6.18
C THR A 334 -14.76 -4.28 -5.65
N ARG A 335 -14.50 -5.43 -5.01
CA ARG A 335 -15.52 -6.30 -4.39
C ARG A 335 -16.68 -6.63 -5.34
N PHE A 336 -16.37 -6.84 -6.62
CA PHE A 336 -17.36 -7.09 -7.64
C PHE A 336 -17.89 -8.53 -7.57
N GLU A 337 -19.21 -8.68 -7.71
CA GLU A 337 -19.90 -9.96 -7.85
C GLU A 337 -20.50 -10.06 -9.27
N PRO A 338 -19.90 -10.82 -10.20
CA PRO A 338 -20.34 -10.83 -11.61
C PRO A 338 -21.78 -11.32 -11.83
N HIS A 339 -22.31 -12.10 -10.90
CA HIS A 339 -23.69 -12.60 -10.94
C HIS A 339 -24.71 -11.68 -10.26
N ASP A 340 -24.24 -10.58 -9.63
CA ASP A 340 -25.10 -9.54 -9.07
C ASP A 340 -25.49 -8.56 -10.19
N ALA A 341 -26.74 -8.69 -10.65
CA ALA A 341 -27.24 -7.88 -11.77
C ALA A 341 -27.21 -6.37 -11.48
N PRO A 342 -27.62 -5.86 -10.30
CA PRO A 342 -27.40 -4.47 -9.92
C PRO A 342 -25.94 -4.00 -10.03
N GLN A 343 -24.97 -4.77 -9.53
CA GLN A 343 -23.55 -4.40 -9.64
C GLN A 343 -23.10 -4.37 -11.11
N ALA A 344 -23.49 -5.36 -11.91
CA ALA A 344 -23.16 -5.42 -13.34
C ALA A 344 -23.70 -4.20 -14.11
N GLN A 345 -24.92 -3.74 -13.79
CA GLN A 345 -25.49 -2.52 -14.37
C GLN A 345 -24.67 -1.27 -14.01
N ILE A 346 -24.26 -1.14 -12.74
CA ILE A 346 -23.43 -0.01 -12.29
C ILE A 346 -22.06 -0.02 -12.98
N VAL A 347 -21.40 -1.18 -13.10
CA VAL A 347 -20.13 -1.30 -13.82
C VAL A 347 -20.30 -0.94 -15.30
N GLY A 348 -21.37 -1.40 -15.94
CA GLY A 348 -21.71 -1.03 -17.32
C GLY A 348 -21.90 0.48 -17.48
N PHE A 349 -22.60 1.11 -16.54
CA PHE A 349 -22.77 2.56 -16.50
C PHE A 349 -21.43 3.31 -16.36
N LEU A 350 -20.58 2.92 -15.40
CA LEU A 350 -19.26 3.53 -15.21
C LEU A 350 -18.38 3.40 -16.45
N ARG A 351 -18.40 2.25 -17.13
CA ARG A 351 -17.67 2.02 -18.38
C ARG A 351 -18.22 2.85 -19.54
N SER A 352 -19.53 3.03 -19.61
CA SER A 352 -20.16 3.91 -20.60
C SER A 352 -19.78 5.38 -20.38
N LEU A 353 -19.62 5.81 -19.13
CA LEU A 353 -19.30 7.20 -18.79
C LEU A 353 -17.81 7.52 -18.91
N PHE A 354 -16.96 6.67 -18.35
CA PHE A 354 -15.53 6.94 -18.19
C PHE A 354 -14.65 6.19 -19.19
N GLY A 355 -15.23 5.29 -20.00
CA GLY A 355 -14.54 4.58 -21.07
C GLY A 355 -13.31 3.83 -20.57
N ASN A 356 -12.19 4.05 -21.26
CA ASN A 356 -10.89 3.43 -20.96
C ASN A 356 -10.27 3.86 -19.61
N ARG A 357 -10.90 4.80 -18.88
CA ARG A 357 -10.49 5.12 -17.52
C ARG A 357 -10.96 4.07 -16.51
N VAL A 358 -11.96 3.25 -16.80
CA VAL A 358 -12.31 2.11 -15.94
C VAL A 358 -11.44 0.93 -16.33
N LEU A 359 -10.80 0.28 -15.35
CA LEU A 359 -10.06 -0.94 -15.61
C LEU A 359 -10.95 -2.04 -16.18
N THR A 360 -10.37 -2.83 -17.06
CA THR A 360 -11.04 -3.95 -17.73
C THR A 360 -11.23 -5.09 -16.74
N ALA A 361 -10.20 -5.38 -15.95
CA ALA A 361 -10.28 -6.29 -14.83
C ALA A 361 -10.94 -5.62 -13.61
N SER A 362 -11.66 -6.43 -12.84
CA SER A 362 -12.29 -6.01 -11.59
C SER A 362 -11.77 -6.90 -10.47
N MET A 363 -11.58 -6.33 -9.27
CA MET A 363 -11.25 -7.12 -8.08
C MET A 363 -12.53 -7.76 -7.54
N LEU A 364 -12.60 -9.09 -7.59
CA LEU A 364 -13.78 -9.84 -7.18
C LEU A 364 -13.95 -9.83 -5.66
N LYS A 365 -15.21 -9.88 -5.21
CA LYS A 365 -15.51 -10.21 -3.82
C LYS A 365 -15.22 -11.69 -3.60
N SER A 366 -14.32 -11.99 -2.68
CA SER A 366 -13.94 -13.35 -2.34
C SER A 366 -13.80 -13.52 -0.84
N THR A 367 -14.34 -14.62 -0.31
CA THR A 367 -14.12 -15.00 1.09
C THR A 367 -12.65 -15.30 1.34
N ALA A 368 -11.90 -15.81 0.35
CA ALA A 368 -10.47 -16.07 0.53
C ALA A 368 -9.66 -14.80 0.84
N VAL A 369 -10.00 -13.67 0.20
CA VAL A 369 -9.37 -12.36 0.50
C VAL A 369 -9.74 -11.91 1.92
N SER A 370 -11.02 -12.05 2.29
CA SER A 370 -11.50 -11.71 3.63
C SER A 370 -10.82 -12.56 4.72
N ASP A 371 -10.76 -13.87 4.51
CA ASP A 371 -10.22 -14.85 5.46
C ASP A 371 -8.71 -14.65 5.64
N ALA A 372 -7.96 -14.41 4.57
CA ALA A 372 -6.54 -14.04 4.67
C ALA A 372 -6.37 -12.72 5.45
N GLY A 373 -7.23 -11.73 5.21
CA GLY A 373 -7.22 -10.47 5.93
C GLY A 373 -7.44 -10.60 7.44
N LEU A 374 -8.22 -11.60 7.90
CA LEU A 374 -8.44 -11.86 9.32
C LEU A 374 -7.14 -12.27 10.05
N THR A 375 -6.21 -12.92 9.36
CA THR A 375 -4.88 -13.26 9.89
C THR A 375 -3.82 -12.22 9.53
N LYS A 376 -4.25 -11.04 9.06
CA LYS A 376 -3.40 -9.96 8.54
C LYS A 376 -2.51 -10.40 7.37
N GLN A 377 -2.94 -11.36 6.56
CA GLN A 377 -2.20 -11.85 5.40
C GLN A 377 -2.92 -11.48 4.10
N THR A 378 -2.18 -11.49 3.01
CA THR A 378 -2.67 -11.35 1.64
C THR A 378 -2.81 -12.70 0.95
N LEU A 379 -3.50 -12.73 -0.20
CA LEU A 379 -3.59 -13.98 -0.98
C LEU A 379 -2.24 -14.45 -1.56
N TYR A 380 -1.26 -13.55 -1.68
CA TYR A 380 0.09 -13.91 -2.12
C TYR A 380 0.92 -14.59 -1.02
N GLU A 381 0.61 -14.34 0.26
CA GLU A 381 1.30 -14.94 1.41
C GLU A 381 0.79 -16.34 1.75
N VAL A 382 -0.50 -16.60 1.49
CA VAL A 382 -1.16 -17.85 1.89
C VAL A 382 -1.10 -18.90 0.78
N GLY A 383 -0.89 -20.15 1.19
CA GLY A 383 -0.93 -21.29 0.29
C GLY A 383 -2.36 -21.68 -0.10
N ARG A 384 -2.49 -22.29 -1.28
CA ARG A 384 -3.77 -22.75 -1.84
C ARG A 384 -4.47 -23.79 -0.94
N GLU A 385 -3.70 -24.53 -0.16
CA GLU A 385 -4.17 -25.56 0.78
C GLU A 385 -5.08 -25.02 1.89
N ASN A 386 -5.06 -23.72 2.15
CA ASN A 386 -5.85 -23.08 3.20
C ASN A 386 -7.30 -22.79 2.77
N PHE A 387 -7.67 -23.05 1.51
CA PHE A 387 -8.95 -22.62 0.94
C PHE A 387 -9.61 -23.67 0.05
N SER A 388 -10.91 -23.47 -0.22
CA SER A 388 -11.57 -24.17 -1.32
C SER A 388 -10.92 -23.79 -2.66
N ARG A 389 -10.52 -24.82 -3.41
CA ARG A 389 -9.78 -24.71 -4.68
C ARG A 389 -10.39 -23.68 -5.64
N GLY A 390 -11.69 -23.76 -5.89
CA GLY A 390 -12.38 -22.87 -6.83
C GLY A 390 -12.54 -21.43 -6.33
N THR A 391 -12.51 -21.19 -5.02
CA THR A 391 -12.58 -19.84 -4.45
C THR A 391 -11.21 -19.17 -4.51
N TYR A 392 -10.15 -19.88 -4.14
CA TYR A 392 -8.78 -19.38 -4.23
C TYR A 392 -8.37 -19.07 -5.67
N ASP A 393 -8.56 -20.04 -6.58
CA ASP A 393 -8.12 -19.89 -7.97
C ASP A 393 -8.79 -18.68 -8.65
N ARG A 394 -10.11 -18.49 -8.46
CA ARG A 394 -10.83 -17.32 -8.99
C ARG A 394 -10.40 -15.99 -8.37
N ALA A 395 -10.12 -15.98 -7.08
CA ALA A 395 -9.66 -14.78 -6.39
C ALA A 395 -8.26 -14.39 -6.87
N MET A 396 -7.38 -15.37 -7.05
CA MET A 396 -6.03 -15.14 -7.55
C MET A 396 -6.03 -14.69 -9.01
N GLU A 397 -6.84 -15.32 -9.87
CA GLU A 397 -6.99 -14.90 -11.27
C GLU A 397 -7.48 -13.45 -11.38
N SER A 398 -8.44 -13.06 -10.54
CA SER A 398 -8.93 -11.67 -10.48
C SER A 398 -7.84 -10.69 -10.03
N LEU A 399 -7.09 -11.02 -8.97
CA LEU A 399 -6.00 -10.19 -8.48
C LEU A 399 -4.89 -10.03 -9.51
N ASP A 400 -4.44 -11.15 -10.09
CA ASP A 400 -3.38 -11.16 -11.09
C ASP A 400 -3.80 -10.37 -12.34
N ALA A 401 -5.06 -10.49 -12.77
CA ALA A 401 -5.58 -9.71 -13.91
C ALA A 401 -5.58 -8.20 -13.64
N VAL A 402 -6.07 -7.77 -12.47
CA VAL A 402 -6.06 -6.35 -12.07
C VAL A 402 -4.63 -5.82 -11.98
N ASN A 403 -3.77 -6.51 -11.25
CA ASN A 403 -2.41 -6.05 -10.99
C ASN A 403 -1.55 -6.06 -12.27
N SER A 404 -1.75 -7.04 -13.15
CA SER A 404 -1.08 -7.08 -14.46
C SER A 404 -1.56 -5.96 -15.39
N GLU A 405 -2.86 -5.60 -15.36
CA GLU A 405 -3.36 -4.45 -16.13
C GLU A 405 -2.73 -3.14 -15.63
N ILE A 406 -2.58 -2.95 -14.31
CA ILE A 406 -1.90 -1.78 -13.75
C ILE A 406 -0.40 -1.77 -14.07
N GLU A 407 0.27 -2.93 -13.99
CA GLU A 407 1.67 -3.09 -14.40
C GLU A 407 1.89 -2.68 -15.87
N GLN A 408 0.98 -3.06 -16.76
CA GLN A 408 1.02 -2.67 -18.17
C GLN A 408 0.86 -1.16 -18.36
N LEU A 409 0.05 -0.49 -17.54
CA LEU A 409 -0.07 0.98 -17.58
C LEU A 409 1.23 1.65 -17.16
N VAL A 410 1.92 1.12 -16.13
CA VAL A 410 3.26 1.58 -15.72
C VAL A 410 4.26 1.42 -16.87
N HIS A 411 4.30 0.26 -17.52
CA HIS A 411 5.19 0.03 -18.67
C HIS A 411 4.84 0.92 -19.88
N THR A 412 3.55 1.17 -20.11
CA THR A 412 3.09 2.09 -21.17
C THR A 412 3.55 3.52 -20.89
N ALA A 413 3.48 3.99 -19.64
CA ALA A 413 3.98 5.29 -19.24
C ALA A 413 5.51 5.43 -19.46
N TRP A 414 6.23 4.33 -19.28
CA TRP A 414 7.65 4.20 -19.63
C TRP A 414 7.93 3.97 -21.12
N ARG A 415 6.89 3.90 -21.97
CA ARG A 415 6.97 3.65 -23.41
C ARG A 415 7.65 2.30 -23.75
N ARG A 416 7.40 1.26 -22.94
CA ARG A 416 7.85 -0.11 -23.15
C ARG A 416 6.91 -0.95 -24.02
#